data_AF-A0A345E2X7-F1
#
_entry.id   AF-A0A345E2X7-F1
#
_cell.length_a   1.000
_cell.length_b   1.000
_cell.length_c   1.000
_cell.angle_alpha   90.00
_cell.angle_beta   90.00
_cell.angle_gamma   90.00
#
_symmetry.space_group_name_H-M   'P 1'
#
loop_
_entity.id
_entity.type
_entity.pdbx_description
1 polymer ?
#
loop_
_entity_poly.entity_id
_entity_poly.type
_entity_poly.pdbx_seq_one_letter_code
_entity_poly.pdbx_strand_id
1 'polypeptide(L)' 'MSKGPFKRIENGVIWFVESEDADLQGKHEGPIELYPDWVRLVGTGGIPTWVPRERVEQVHER' A
#
# COMPACT_ATOMS: atom_id res chain seq x y z
N MET A 1 -11.01 3.84 -17.97
CA MET A 1 -10.45 3.84 -16.61
C MET A 1 -11.23 2.85 -15.76
N SER A 2 -10.61 1.76 -15.32
CA SER A 2 -11.26 0.88 -14.33
C SER A 2 -11.40 1.66 -13.03
N LYS A 3 -12.60 1.71 -12.45
CA LYS A 3 -12.89 2.47 -11.21
C LYS A 3 -12.44 1.75 -9.93
N GLY A 4 -11.65 0.69 -10.03
CA GLY A 4 -11.28 -0.19 -8.91
C GLY A 4 -9.84 -0.70 -9.01
N PRO A 5 -9.35 -1.37 -7.97
CA PRO A 5 -8.00 -1.90 -7.95
C PRO A 5 -7.85 -2.97 -9.02
N PHE A 6 -6.69 -3.01 -9.68
CA PHE A 6 -6.39 -4.06 -10.64
C PHE A 6 -5.97 -5.35 -9.94
N LYS A 7 -5.55 -5.28 -8.67
CA LYS A 7 -5.22 -6.44 -7.84
C LYS A 7 -5.54 -6.17 -6.38
N ARG A 8 -6.02 -7.20 -5.69
CA ARG A 8 -6.22 -7.21 -4.24
C ARG A 8 -5.46 -8.38 -3.63
N ILE A 9 -4.79 -8.12 -2.52
CA ILE A 9 -3.99 -9.08 -1.75
C ILE A 9 -4.62 -9.11 -0.36
N GLU A 10 -5.21 -10.22 0.06
CA GLU A 10 -5.88 -10.30 1.39
C GLU A 10 -4.88 -10.42 2.55
N ASN A 11 -3.71 -11.02 2.30
CA ASN A 11 -2.64 -11.20 3.28
C ASN A 11 -1.30 -10.80 2.67
N GLY A 12 -1.05 -9.49 2.64
CA GLY A 12 0.13 -8.92 2.02
C GLY A 12 1.04 -8.24 3.03
N VAL A 13 2.30 -8.07 2.64
CA VAL A 13 3.26 -7.22 3.34
C VAL A 13 3.73 -6.15 2.37
N ILE A 14 3.75 -4.90 2.79
CA ILE A 14 4.25 -3.78 1.99
C ILE A 14 5.18 -2.90 2.81
N TRP A 15 6.26 -2.48 2.13
CA TRP A 15 7.23 -1.52 2.59
C TRP A 15 7.17 -0.27 1.72
N PHE A 16 7.14 0.90 2.36
CA PHE A 16 7.00 2.19 1.68
C PHE A 16 7.69 3.31 2.45
N VAL A 17 7.94 4.43 1.78
CA VAL A 17 8.48 5.64 2.42
C VAL A 17 7.32 6.56 2.83
N GLU A 18 7.27 6.96 4.11
CA GLU A 18 6.17 7.76 4.65
C GLU A 18 6.24 9.24 4.23
N SER A 19 7.44 9.79 4.03
CA SER A 19 7.66 11.18 3.67
C SER A 19 8.80 11.35 2.65
N GLU A 20 8.68 12.32 1.74
CA GLU A 20 9.74 12.64 0.76
C GLU A 20 11.05 13.13 1.43
N ASP A 21 10.95 13.71 2.62
CA ASP A 21 12.07 14.38 3.30
C ASP A 21 12.79 13.50 4.35
N ALA A 22 12.34 12.26 4.58
CA ALA A 22 12.97 11.39 5.56
C ALA A 22 12.92 9.93 5.14
N ASP A 23 14.01 9.22 5.40
CA ASP A 23 14.18 7.76 5.31
C ASP A 23 13.26 6.98 6.28
N LEU A 24 12.09 7.52 6.61
CA LEU A 24 11.07 6.89 7.43
C LEU A 24 10.39 5.79 6.60
N GLN A 25 10.83 4.57 6.87
CA GLN A 25 10.24 3.36 6.29
C GLN A 25 8.99 2.95 7.06
N GLY A 26 7.86 2.94 6.36
CA GLY A 26 6.58 2.40 6.81
C GLY A 26 6.43 0.92 6.43
N LYS A 27 5.78 0.16 7.31
CA LYS A 27 5.38 -1.24 7.07
C LYS A 27 3.89 -1.41 7.27
N HIS A 28 3.24 -2.14 6.37
CA HIS A 28 1.90 -2.65 6.60
C HIS A 28 1.82 -4.16 6.34
N GLU A 29 1.12 -4.86 7.23
CA GLU A 29 0.78 -6.28 7.08
C GLU A 29 -0.76 -6.41 7.10
N GLY A 30 -1.32 -7.09 6.10
CA GLY A 30 -2.75 -7.30 5.97
C GLY A 30 -3.27 -7.06 4.55
N PRO A 31 -4.57 -6.74 4.40
CA PRO A 31 -5.16 -6.48 3.09
C PRO A 31 -4.55 -5.26 2.37
N ILE A 32 -4.27 -5.41 1.08
CA ILE A 32 -3.68 -4.40 0.21
C ILE A 32 -4.45 -4.37 -1.12
N GLU A 33 -4.83 -3.18 -1.58
CA GLU A 33 -5.41 -2.97 -2.90
C GLU A 33 -4.44 -2.17 -3.79
N LEU A 34 -4.11 -2.72 -4.97
CA LEU A 34 -3.20 -2.10 -5.94
C LEU A 34 -4.00 -1.38 -7.03
N TYR A 35 -3.72 -0.09 -7.18
CA TYR A 35 -4.22 0.80 -8.23
C TYR A 35 -3.04 1.24 -9.10
N PRO A 36 -3.28 1.76 -10.34
CA PRO A 36 -2.21 2.13 -11.25
C PRO A 36 -1.16 3.05 -10.62
N ASP A 37 -1.61 4.07 -9.89
CA ASP A 37 -0.74 5.10 -9.31
C ASP A 37 -0.72 5.08 -7.78
N TRP A 38 -1.56 4.24 -7.15
CA TRP A 38 -1.72 4.19 -5.69
C TRP A 38 -1.79 2.78 -5.14
N VAL A 39 -1.43 2.64 -3.86
CA VAL A 39 -1.72 1.47 -3.04
C VAL A 39 -2.61 1.90 -1.89
N ARG A 40 -3.63 1.11 -1.62
CA ARG A 40 -4.48 1.30 -0.45
C ARG A 40 -4.19 0.22 0.57
N LEU A 41 -3.81 0.64 1.78
CA LEU A 41 -3.60 -0.22 2.93
C LEU A 41 -4.94 -0.37 3.66
N VAL A 42 -5.39 -1.60 3.81
CA VAL A 42 -6.72 -1.94 4.35
C VAL A 42 -6.56 -2.81 5.59
N GLY A 43 -7.39 -2.61 6.61
CA GLY A 43 -7.55 -3.60 7.70
C GLY A 43 -7.05 -3.22 9.09
N THR A 44 -6.42 -2.07 9.31
CA THR A 44 -5.95 -1.66 10.65
C THR A 44 -6.83 -0.58 11.27
N GLY A 45 -8.05 -0.95 11.69
CA GLY A 45 -8.83 -0.27 12.75
C GLY A 45 -9.24 1.21 12.58
N GLY A 46 -8.79 1.93 11.55
CA GLY A 46 -9.12 3.33 11.36
C GLY A 46 -8.47 3.89 10.10
N ILE A 47 -9.32 4.37 9.19
CA ILE A 47 -9.00 5.11 7.95
C ILE A 47 -8.04 4.37 6.99
N PRO A 48 -8.50 4.01 5.78
CA PRO A 48 -7.61 3.46 4.75
C PRO A 48 -6.49 4.45 4.41
N THR A 49 -5.24 3.99 4.49
CA THR A 49 -4.08 4.78 4.09
C THR A 49 -3.82 4.60 2.61
N TRP A 50 -3.64 5.71 1.89
CA TRP A 50 -3.27 5.72 0.48
C TRP A 50 -1.79 6.08 0.34
N VAL A 51 -1.04 5.21 -0.33
CA VAL A 51 0.40 5.35 -0.57
C VAL A 51 0.63 5.49 -2.07
N PRO A 52 1.32 6.54 -2.55
CA PRO A 52 1.71 6.65 -3.96
C PRO A 52 2.56 5.47 -4.40
N ARG A 53 2.37 4.94 -5.62
CA ARG A 53 3.15 3.76 -6.09
C ARG A 53 4.65 4.02 -6.17
N GLU A 54 5.05 5.25 -6.45
CA GLU A 54 6.45 5.68 -6.47
C GLU A 54 7.14 5.61 -5.09
N ARG A 55 6.36 5.60 -3.99
CA ARG A 55 6.88 5.46 -2.62
C ARG A 55 6.90 4.02 -2.13
N VAL A 56 6.41 3.07 -2.94
CA VAL A 56 6.36 1.67 -2.58
C VAL A 56 7.64 0.99 -3.01
N GLU A 57 8.40 0.51 -2.04
CA GLU A 57 9.65 -0.21 -2.28
C GLU A 57 9.39 -1.68 -2.65
N GLN A 58 8.50 -2.33 -1.91
CA GLN A 58 8.28 -3.77 -2.05
C GLN A 58 6.86 -4.16 -1.62
N VAL A 59 6.26 -5.08 -2.36
CA VAL A 59 4.98 -5.74 -2.01
C VAL A 59 5.18 -7.25 -2.07
N HIS A 60 4.72 -7.98 -1.06
CA HIS A 60 4.76 -9.44 -1.00
C HIS A 60 3.38 -10.02 -0.70
N GLU A 61 3.04 -11.10 -1.40
CA GLU A 61 1.88 -11.95 -1.13
C GLU A 61 2.31 -13.13 -0.25
N ARG A 62 1.50 -13.48 0.75
CA ARG A 62 1.66 -14.70 1.55
C ARG A 62 0.64 -15.77 1.17
#